data_AF-A0A369BB37-F1
#
_entry.id   AF-A0A369BB37-F1
#
_cell.length_a   1.000
_cell.length_b   1.000
_cell.length_c   1.000
_cell.angle_alpha   90.00
_cell.angle_beta   90.00
_cell.angle_gamma   90.00
#
_symmetry.space_group_name_H-M   'P 1'
#
loop_
_entity.id
_entity.type
_entity.pdbx_description
1 polymer ?
#
loop_
_entity_poly.entity_id
_entity_poly.type
_entity_poly.pdbx_seq_one_letter_code
_entity_poly.pdbx_strand_id
1 'polypeptide(L)'
;MDEARKDEVGRKFLLSQHISLEECGELEVQELIFLIHSAKFFKEKESFPREHLDERIQMFFGVLKDKIKDSESLFIAYEKRTGYPYVDADDRIWMFSKGEYAASAADYFMQQLLMLEMRKIDRDEINKTLGELHILGLRKILLDNGQYHAEVDRDELLPPPDWNGTPEISIPVSNPELQHAMITFFQAMSGGQSRAADRQQLEGMENRMLDEVIRGKYLLPMQLKEQAPSAPDEQGMKTLKEGTVIQFAVLGGEGDSTWLPVFTDWLEFEKAYDKQVWSSNVVTYDDMLALSETMEGIVINYRGIPLQLDAKNKQRIEEYRRERSEDGLA
;
A
#
# COMPACT_ATOMS: atom_id res chain seq x y z
N MET A 1 7.12 17.02 -24.61
CA MET A 1 7.18 16.59 -26.03
C MET A 1 6.64 17.71 -26.89
N ASP A 2 7.37 18.11 -27.94
CA ASP A 2 6.91 19.15 -28.87
C ASP A 2 5.85 18.63 -29.87
N GLU A 3 5.20 19.56 -30.58
CA GLU A 3 4.12 19.22 -31.53
C GLU A 3 4.63 18.45 -32.75
N ALA A 4 5.87 18.70 -33.19
CA ALA A 4 6.43 18.00 -34.35
C ALA A 4 6.61 16.50 -34.06
N ARG A 5 7.11 16.18 -32.86
CA ARG A 5 7.29 14.79 -32.41
C ARG A 5 5.95 14.10 -32.16
N LYS A 6 4.96 14.80 -31.61
CA LYS A 6 3.59 14.28 -31.48
C LYS A 6 3.00 13.88 -32.83
N ASP A 7 3.14 14.74 -33.83
CA ASP A 7 2.65 14.47 -35.18
C ASP A 7 3.35 13.28 -35.82
N GLU A 8 4.67 13.19 -35.66
CA GLU A 8 5.47 12.07 -36.19
C GLU A 8 5.04 10.73 -35.56
N VAL A 9 5.05 10.66 -34.23
CA VAL A 9 4.72 9.45 -33.46
C VAL A 9 3.26 9.07 -33.66
N GLY A 10 2.34 10.05 -33.63
CA GLY A 10 0.93 9.84 -33.89
C GLY A 10 0.67 9.26 -35.28
N ARG A 11 1.29 9.81 -36.33
CA ARG A 11 1.15 9.26 -37.70
C ARG A 11 1.71 7.84 -37.79
N LYS A 12 2.91 7.61 -37.25
CA LYS A 12 3.57 6.31 -37.32
C LYS A 12 2.80 5.23 -36.58
N PHE A 13 2.35 5.49 -35.35
CA PHE A 13 1.80 4.45 -34.47
C PHE A 13 0.26 4.43 -34.40
N LEU A 14 -0.45 5.47 -34.87
CA LEU A 14 -1.93 5.44 -34.91
C LEU A 14 -2.49 5.27 -36.32
N LEU A 15 -1.76 5.64 -37.37
CA LEU A 15 -2.28 5.61 -38.76
C LEU A 15 -1.69 4.51 -39.64
N SER A 16 -0.52 3.97 -39.30
CA SER A 16 0.09 2.88 -40.08
C SER A 16 -0.71 1.58 -39.99
N GLN A 17 -0.73 0.78 -41.06
CA GLN A 17 -1.46 -0.50 -41.08
C GLN A 17 -0.81 -1.59 -40.21
N HIS A 18 0.52 -1.56 -40.08
CA HIS A 18 1.30 -2.51 -39.29
C HIS A 18 2.28 -1.77 -38.39
N ILE A 19 2.40 -2.25 -37.16
CA ILE A 19 3.30 -1.73 -36.14
C ILE A 19 3.90 -2.94 -35.44
N SER A 20 5.21 -2.96 -35.25
CA SER A 20 5.87 -4.02 -34.51
C SER A 20 6.03 -3.67 -33.03
N LEU A 21 6.13 -4.69 -32.18
CA LEU A 21 6.37 -4.54 -30.75
C LEU A 21 7.77 -3.96 -30.47
N GLU A 22 8.75 -4.28 -31.33
CA GLU A 22 10.11 -3.73 -31.27
C GLU A 22 10.11 -2.20 -31.47
N GLU A 23 9.37 -1.70 -32.47
CA GLU A 23 9.25 -0.26 -32.71
C GLU A 23 8.57 0.47 -31.55
N CYS A 24 7.58 -0.16 -30.92
CA CYS A 24 6.96 0.39 -29.72
C CYS A 24 7.93 0.42 -28.53
N GLY A 25 8.86 -0.55 -28.44
CA GLY A 25 9.88 -0.63 -27.40
C GLY A 25 10.85 0.55 -27.40
N GLU A 26 11.06 1.20 -28.54
CA GLU A 26 11.91 2.40 -28.67
C GLU A 26 11.24 3.68 -28.14
N LEU A 27 9.93 3.67 -27.92
CA LEU A 27 9.19 4.86 -27.49
C LEU A 27 9.49 5.24 -26.04
N GLU A 28 9.53 6.53 -25.75
CA GLU A 28 9.60 7.03 -24.38
C GLU A 28 8.26 6.81 -23.65
N VAL A 29 8.29 6.77 -22.31
CA VAL A 29 7.08 6.65 -21.47
C VAL A 29 6.02 7.68 -21.87
N GLN A 30 6.42 8.95 -22.02
CA GLN A 30 5.51 10.03 -22.40
C GLN A 30 4.93 9.87 -23.81
N GLU A 31 5.66 9.25 -24.75
CA GLU A 31 5.16 8.97 -26.10
C GLU A 31 4.10 7.86 -26.07
N LEU A 32 4.32 6.81 -25.28
CA LEU A 32 3.34 5.74 -25.07
C LEU A 32 2.06 6.26 -24.43
N ILE A 33 2.18 7.06 -23.38
CA ILE A 33 1.00 7.65 -22.72
C ILE A 33 0.25 8.55 -23.70
N PHE A 34 0.94 9.41 -24.44
CA PHE A 34 0.33 10.24 -25.49
C PHE A 34 -0.44 9.40 -26.53
N LEU A 35 0.15 8.30 -27.00
CA LEU A 35 -0.47 7.39 -27.97
C LEU A 35 -1.72 6.71 -27.40
N ILE A 36 -1.68 6.27 -26.14
CA ILE A 36 -2.84 5.70 -25.44
C ILE A 36 -3.98 6.71 -25.38
N HIS A 37 -3.71 7.95 -24.96
CA HIS A 37 -4.72 9.02 -24.90
C HIS A 37 -5.30 9.33 -26.28
N SER A 38 -4.43 9.47 -27.28
CA SER A 38 -4.84 9.78 -28.64
C SER A 38 -5.71 8.67 -29.25
N ALA A 39 -5.32 7.39 -29.04
CA ALA A 39 -6.11 6.25 -29.49
C ALA A 39 -7.49 6.19 -28.81
N LYS A 40 -7.57 6.44 -27.49
CA LYS A 40 -8.84 6.53 -26.75
C LYS A 40 -9.72 7.66 -27.31
N PHE A 41 -9.16 8.83 -27.54
CA PHE A 41 -9.87 9.97 -28.12
C PHE A 41 -10.45 9.66 -29.51
N PHE A 42 -9.66 9.07 -30.41
CA PHE A 42 -10.14 8.69 -31.74
C PHE A 42 -11.22 7.61 -31.70
N LYS A 43 -11.13 6.68 -30.75
CA LYS A 43 -12.16 5.66 -30.50
C LYS A 43 -13.49 6.29 -30.08
N GLU A 44 -13.45 7.23 -29.12
CA GLU A 44 -14.65 7.95 -28.64
C GLU A 44 -15.31 8.81 -29.72
N LYS A 45 -14.51 9.41 -30.61
CA LYS A 45 -15.01 10.24 -31.72
C LYS A 45 -15.45 9.44 -32.95
N GLU A 46 -15.41 8.11 -32.91
CA GLU A 46 -15.74 7.20 -34.02
C GLU A 46 -15.05 7.58 -35.35
N SER A 47 -13.90 8.25 -35.28
CA SER A 47 -13.28 8.89 -36.45
C SER A 47 -12.41 7.93 -37.28
N PHE A 48 -12.24 6.68 -36.83
CA PHE A 48 -11.45 5.63 -37.47
C PHE A 48 -12.18 4.28 -37.42
N PRO A 49 -11.92 3.36 -38.38
CA PRO A 49 -12.40 1.98 -38.29
C PRO A 49 -11.96 1.38 -36.95
N ARG A 50 -12.93 1.01 -36.11
CA ARG A 50 -12.71 0.59 -34.71
C ARG A 50 -11.78 -0.63 -34.57
N GLU A 51 -11.59 -1.39 -35.64
CA GLU A 51 -11.07 -2.76 -35.64
C GLU A 51 -9.61 -2.92 -35.20
N HIS A 52 -8.81 -1.84 -35.08
CA HIS A 52 -7.40 -1.95 -34.65
C HIS A 52 -6.98 -1.04 -33.48
N LEU A 53 -7.84 -0.13 -33.01
CA LEU A 53 -7.45 0.81 -31.95
C LEU A 53 -7.36 0.13 -30.58
N ASP A 54 -8.24 -0.83 -30.31
CA ASP A 54 -8.22 -1.56 -29.03
C ASP A 54 -6.96 -2.41 -28.87
N GLU A 55 -6.58 -3.15 -29.92
CA GLU A 55 -5.33 -3.93 -29.95
C GLU A 55 -4.10 -3.03 -29.76
N ARG A 56 -4.11 -1.83 -30.34
CA ARG A 56 -3.01 -0.85 -30.17
C ARG A 56 -2.96 -0.29 -28.76
N ILE A 57 -4.10 0.08 -28.17
CA ILE A 57 -4.15 0.54 -26.79
C ILE A 57 -3.58 -0.54 -25.87
N GLN A 58 -3.98 -1.79 -26.05
CA GLN A 58 -3.44 -2.93 -25.29
C GLN A 58 -1.93 -3.11 -25.51
N MET A 59 -1.45 -3.00 -26.75
CA MET A 59 -0.03 -3.07 -27.07
C MET A 59 0.77 -1.94 -26.39
N PHE A 60 0.32 -0.69 -26.50
CA PHE A 60 0.99 0.46 -25.88
C PHE A 60 1.01 0.35 -24.36
N PHE A 61 -0.10 -0.10 -23.74
CA PHE A 61 -0.13 -0.37 -22.31
C PHE A 61 0.82 -1.51 -21.92
N GLY A 62 0.91 -2.58 -22.71
CA GLY A 62 1.87 -3.67 -22.50
C GLY A 62 3.31 -3.15 -22.45
N VAL A 63 3.72 -2.39 -23.46
CA VAL A 63 5.07 -1.81 -23.53
C VAL A 63 5.31 -0.77 -22.43
N LEU A 64 4.29 0.03 -22.08
CA LEU A 64 4.37 0.96 -20.96
C LEU A 64 4.65 0.22 -19.64
N LYS A 65 3.95 -0.89 -19.37
CA LYS A 65 4.16 -1.71 -18.18
C LYS A 65 5.55 -2.32 -18.14
N ASP A 66 6.04 -2.82 -19.28
CA ASP A 66 7.41 -3.33 -19.37
C ASP A 66 8.44 -2.24 -19.07
N LYS A 67 8.25 -1.02 -19.62
CA LYS A 67 9.12 0.11 -19.30
C LYS A 67 9.09 0.55 -17.85
N ILE A 68 7.95 0.46 -17.17
CA ILE A 68 7.88 0.73 -15.73
C ILE A 68 8.73 -0.29 -14.96
N LYS A 69 8.57 -1.59 -15.25
CA LYS A 69 9.32 -2.67 -14.59
C LYS A 69 10.83 -2.60 -14.86
N ASP A 70 11.21 -2.22 -16.08
CA ASP A 70 12.61 -2.18 -16.52
C ASP A 70 13.29 -0.83 -16.34
N SER A 71 12.58 0.17 -15.80
CA SER A 71 13.13 1.52 -15.62
C SER A 71 14.39 1.51 -14.76
N GLU A 72 15.39 2.32 -15.14
CA GLU A 72 16.60 2.52 -14.32
C GLU A 72 16.28 3.18 -12.98
N SER A 73 15.27 4.05 -12.98
CA SER A 73 14.74 4.64 -11.75
C SER A 73 13.32 5.13 -11.93
N LEU A 74 12.57 5.14 -10.84
CA LEU A 74 11.25 5.75 -10.72
C LEU A 74 11.25 6.67 -9.50
N PHE A 75 10.21 7.49 -9.37
CA PHE A 75 10.01 8.34 -8.19
C PHE A 75 8.60 8.15 -7.69
N ILE A 76 8.42 7.98 -6.38
CA ILE A 76 7.11 7.80 -5.74
C ILE A 76 6.87 8.92 -4.73
N ALA A 77 5.65 9.45 -4.70
CA ALA A 77 5.27 10.50 -3.78
C ALA A 77 4.89 9.91 -2.42
N TYR A 78 5.58 10.35 -1.36
CA TYR A 78 5.27 10.04 0.02
C TYR A 78 4.78 11.31 0.73
N GLU A 79 3.74 11.21 1.55
CA GLU A 79 3.35 12.33 2.40
C GLU A 79 4.30 12.41 3.60
N LYS A 80 4.96 13.56 3.80
CA LYS A 80 5.99 13.70 4.85
C LYS A 80 5.49 13.45 6.27
N ARG A 81 4.22 13.72 6.54
CA ARG A 81 3.67 13.60 7.90
C ARG A 81 3.39 12.15 8.28
N THR A 82 2.76 11.37 7.40
CA THR A 82 2.51 9.95 7.64
C THR A 82 3.76 9.11 7.39
N GLY A 83 4.59 9.49 6.41
CA GLY A 83 5.75 8.71 5.99
C GLY A 83 5.41 7.54 5.07
N TYR A 84 4.20 7.54 4.50
CA TYR A 84 3.67 6.52 3.58
C TYR A 84 3.37 7.11 2.20
N PRO A 85 3.15 6.29 1.16
CA PRO A 85 2.75 6.78 -0.15
C PRO A 85 1.52 7.67 -0.05
N TYR A 86 1.55 8.81 -0.72
CA TYR A 86 0.42 9.72 -0.79
C TYR A 86 -0.69 9.10 -1.64
N VAL A 87 -1.93 9.16 -1.15
CA VAL A 87 -3.13 8.61 -1.82
C VAL A 87 -4.07 9.75 -2.21
N ASP A 88 -4.39 9.90 -3.49
CA ASP A 88 -5.31 10.94 -3.93
C ASP A 88 -6.80 10.57 -3.72
N ALA A 89 -7.70 11.48 -4.06
CA ALA A 89 -9.15 11.30 -3.89
C ALA A 89 -9.74 10.13 -4.71
N ASP A 90 -9.06 9.66 -5.76
CA ASP A 90 -9.49 8.55 -6.61
C ASP A 90 -8.83 7.22 -6.21
N ASP A 91 -8.20 7.19 -5.04
CA ASP A 91 -7.49 6.04 -4.45
C ASP A 91 -6.24 5.64 -5.24
N ARG A 92 -5.48 6.63 -5.72
CA ARG A 92 -4.25 6.41 -6.50
C ARG A 92 -3.02 6.92 -5.77
N ILE A 93 -1.94 6.15 -5.83
CA ILE A 93 -0.61 6.64 -5.50
C ILE A 93 0.03 7.29 -6.71
N TRP A 94 0.99 8.18 -6.49
CA TRP A 94 1.65 8.88 -7.58
C TRP A 94 3.08 8.38 -7.79
N MET A 95 3.37 8.09 -9.05
CA MET A 95 4.67 7.63 -9.50
C MET A 95 5.12 8.45 -10.71
N PHE A 96 6.42 8.64 -10.88
CA PHE A 96 6.97 9.44 -11.96
C PHE A 96 8.13 8.70 -12.62
N SER A 97 8.16 8.75 -13.94
CA SER A 97 9.20 8.17 -14.78
C SER A 97 10.48 9.01 -14.80
N LYS A 98 10.39 10.31 -14.48
CA LYS A 98 11.53 11.25 -14.48
C LYS A 98 11.54 12.10 -13.22
N GLY A 99 12.74 12.37 -12.71
CA GLY A 99 12.93 13.21 -11.52
C GLY A 99 12.46 14.65 -11.70
N GLU A 100 12.55 15.19 -12.91
CA GLU A 100 12.03 16.52 -13.26
C GLU A 100 10.50 16.62 -13.11
N TYR A 101 9.78 15.55 -13.45
CA TYR A 101 8.32 15.49 -13.30
C TYR A 101 7.93 15.38 -11.83
N ALA A 102 8.64 14.53 -11.08
CA ALA A 102 8.46 14.40 -9.64
C ALA A 102 8.72 15.74 -8.91
N ALA A 103 9.80 16.43 -9.25
CA ALA A 103 10.15 17.73 -8.67
C ALA A 103 9.08 18.80 -8.99
N SER A 104 8.63 18.88 -10.24
CA SER A 104 7.57 19.81 -10.66
C SER A 104 6.26 19.55 -9.90
N ALA A 105 5.91 18.28 -9.68
CA ALA A 105 4.75 17.91 -8.89
C ALA A 105 4.93 18.33 -7.42
N ALA A 106 6.08 18.03 -6.81
CA ALA A 106 6.37 18.41 -5.43
C ALA A 106 6.25 19.93 -5.21
N ASP A 107 6.78 20.75 -6.13
CA ASP A 107 6.68 22.21 -6.09
C ASP A 107 5.23 22.69 -6.17
N TYR A 108 4.43 22.09 -7.05
CA TYR A 108 3.00 22.43 -7.18
C TYR A 108 2.23 22.13 -5.89
N PHE A 109 2.44 20.98 -5.26
CA PHE A 109 1.72 20.61 -4.03
C PHE A 109 2.20 21.38 -2.80
N MET A 110 3.47 21.78 -2.78
CA MET A 110 3.96 22.69 -1.75
C MET A 110 3.20 24.03 -1.76
N GLN A 111 2.82 24.55 -2.93
CA GLN A 111 1.97 25.75 -3.03
C GLN A 111 0.56 25.53 -2.46
N GLN A 112 0.10 24.28 -2.39
CA GLN A 112 -1.17 23.87 -1.80
C GLN A 112 -1.03 23.43 -0.33
N LEU A 113 0.11 23.70 0.31
CA LEU A 113 0.45 23.31 1.69
C LEU A 113 0.50 21.78 1.92
N LEU A 114 0.61 20.99 0.86
CA LEU A 114 0.81 19.55 0.93
C LEU A 114 2.28 19.22 0.71
N MET A 115 2.95 18.73 1.76
CA MET A 115 4.37 18.41 1.72
C MET A 115 4.60 16.96 1.26
N LEU A 116 4.93 16.80 -0.01
CA LEU A 116 5.31 15.51 -0.58
C LEU A 116 6.83 15.35 -0.65
N GLU A 117 7.31 14.17 -0.30
CA GLU A 117 8.66 13.70 -0.51
C GLU A 117 8.69 12.79 -1.73
N MET A 118 9.47 13.15 -2.75
CA MET A 118 9.67 12.32 -3.94
C MET A 118 10.82 11.36 -3.69
N ARG A 119 10.50 10.12 -3.33
CA ARG A 119 11.51 9.08 -3.09
C ARG A 119 11.90 8.45 -4.42
N LYS A 120 13.20 8.44 -4.70
CA LYS A 120 13.76 7.71 -5.84
C LYS A 120 13.73 6.21 -5.51
N ILE A 121 13.32 5.40 -6.49
CA ILE A 121 13.34 3.95 -6.48
C ILE A 121 14.33 3.55 -7.57
N ASP A 122 15.42 2.87 -7.20
CA ASP A 122 16.37 2.35 -8.18
C ASP A 122 15.86 1.03 -8.79
N ARG A 123 16.38 0.64 -9.96
CA ARG A 123 15.90 -0.52 -10.73
C ARG A 123 15.75 -1.80 -9.91
N ASP A 124 16.71 -2.08 -9.03
CA ASP A 124 16.72 -3.26 -8.17
C ASP A 124 15.69 -3.22 -7.04
N GLU A 125 15.17 -2.04 -6.71
CA GLU A 125 14.15 -1.83 -5.69
C GLU A 125 12.73 -1.81 -6.24
N ILE A 126 12.53 -1.65 -7.56
CA ILE A 126 11.19 -1.52 -8.18
C ILE A 126 10.25 -2.66 -7.77
N ASN A 127 10.69 -3.93 -7.93
CA ASN A 127 9.88 -5.08 -7.56
C ASN A 127 9.59 -5.13 -6.04
N LYS A 128 10.56 -4.72 -5.22
CA LYS A 128 10.38 -4.66 -3.77
C LYS A 128 9.32 -3.60 -3.42
N THR A 129 9.39 -2.40 -4.00
CA THR A 129 8.40 -1.35 -3.81
C THR A 129 7.01 -1.80 -4.27
N LEU A 130 6.88 -2.45 -5.43
CA LEU A 130 5.60 -3.01 -5.89
C LEU A 130 5.04 -4.06 -4.89
N GLY A 131 5.92 -4.86 -4.28
CA GLY A 131 5.56 -5.80 -3.20
C GLY A 131 5.15 -5.09 -1.91
N GLU A 132 5.81 -4.01 -1.53
CA GLU A 132 5.39 -3.18 -0.38
C GLU A 132 4.00 -2.57 -0.62
N LEU A 133 3.70 -2.13 -1.84
CA LEU A 133 2.35 -1.65 -2.19
C LEU A 133 1.28 -2.74 -2.04
N HIS A 134 1.63 -4.03 -2.18
CA HIS A 134 0.71 -5.14 -1.88
C HIS A 134 0.38 -5.18 -0.40
N ILE A 135 1.40 -5.10 0.45
CA ILE A 135 1.26 -5.09 1.91
C ILE A 135 0.47 -3.88 2.39
N LEU A 136 0.61 -2.72 1.72
CA LEU A 136 -0.10 -1.49 2.07
C LEU A 136 -1.53 -1.40 1.49
N GLY A 137 -1.97 -2.38 0.68
CA GLY A 137 -3.28 -2.35 0.02
C GLY A 137 -3.44 -1.27 -1.05
N LEU A 138 -2.33 -0.75 -1.58
CA LEU A 138 -2.32 0.36 -2.55
C LEU A 138 -2.21 -0.20 -3.98
N ARG A 139 -3.31 -0.09 -4.74
CA ARG A 139 -3.45 -0.77 -6.03
C ARG A 139 -3.25 0.15 -7.24
N LYS A 140 -3.84 1.34 -7.26
CA LYS A 140 -3.83 2.19 -8.45
C LYS A 140 -2.63 3.12 -8.45
N ILE A 141 -1.93 3.21 -9.56
CA ILE A 141 -0.76 4.07 -9.75
C ILE A 141 -1.10 5.11 -10.82
N LEU A 142 -1.05 6.39 -10.47
CA LEU A 142 -1.06 7.49 -11.40
C LEU A 142 0.37 7.84 -11.80
N LEU A 143 0.75 7.47 -13.02
CA LEU A 143 2.07 7.73 -13.57
C LEU A 143 2.14 9.11 -14.23
N ASP A 144 3.19 9.88 -13.93
CA ASP A 144 3.53 11.16 -14.56
C ASP A 144 2.42 12.24 -14.47
N ASN A 145 1.79 12.35 -13.30
CA ASN A 145 0.80 13.40 -13.05
C ASN A 145 1.38 14.80 -13.35
N GLY A 146 0.60 15.66 -13.99
CA GLY A 146 1.05 16.98 -14.49
C GLY A 146 1.67 16.96 -15.89
N GLN A 147 1.87 15.78 -16.49
CA GLN A 147 2.20 15.59 -17.91
C GLN A 147 1.08 14.81 -18.62
N TYR A 148 1.38 14.13 -19.74
CA TYR A 148 0.54 13.02 -20.15
C TYR A 148 0.67 11.92 -19.09
N HIS A 149 -0.43 11.58 -18.44
CA HIS A 149 -0.46 10.63 -17.33
C HIS A 149 -1.19 9.34 -17.70
N ALA A 150 -0.84 8.23 -17.05
CA ALA A 150 -1.57 6.98 -17.19
C ALA A 150 -1.91 6.42 -15.82
N GLU A 151 -3.10 5.85 -15.68
CA GLU A 151 -3.43 5.00 -14.55
C GLU A 151 -3.02 3.57 -14.87
N VAL A 152 -2.26 2.95 -13.96
CA VAL A 152 -1.75 1.59 -14.07
C VAL A 152 -2.16 0.83 -12.82
N ASP A 153 -2.68 -0.39 -13.02
CA ASP A 153 -2.96 -1.30 -11.92
C ASP A 153 -1.67 -1.99 -11.47
N ARG A 154 -1.34 -1.88 -10.18
CA ARG A 154 -0.17 -2.54 -9.59
C ARG A 154 -0.18 -4.04 -9.86
N ASP A 155 -1.33 -4.71 -9.83
CA ASP A 155 -1.44 -6.15 -10.06
C ASP A 155 -1.05 -6.54 -11.50
N GLU A 156 -1.14 -5.61 -12.46
CA GLU A 156 -0.66 -5.83 -13.82
C GLU A 156 0.86 -5.68 -13.96
N LEU A 157 1.52 -4.99 -13.01
CA LEU A 157 2.98 -4.87 -12.93
C LEU A 157 3.58 -6.02 -12.13
N LEU A 158 2.99 -6.32 -10.97
CA LEU A 158 3.37 -7.40 -10.07
C LEU A 158 2.09 -8.03 -9.51
N PRO A 159 1.66 -9.20 -10.02
CA PRO A 159 0.52 -9.93 -9.49
C PRO A 159 0.71 -10.29 -8.00
N PRO A 160 -0.37 -10.43 -7.23
CA PRO A 160 -0.28 -10.89 -5.84
C PRO A 160 0.34 -12.30 -5.78
N PRO A 161 1.05 -12.64 -4.69
CA PRO A 161 1.53 -14.01 -4.49
C PRO A 161 0.38 -15.01 -4.49
N ASP A 162 0.57 -16.15 -5.16
CA ASP A 162 -0.37 -17.27 -5.12
C ASP A 162 -0.01 -18.18 -3.94
N TRP A 163 -0.87 -18.18 -2.92
CA TRP A 163 -0.72 -19.03 -1.73
C TRP A 163 -1.47 -20.35 -1.83
N ASN A 164 -2.03 -20.70 -2.99
CA ASN A 164 -2.78 -21.94 -3.15
C ASN A 164 -1.92 -23.16 -2.80
N GLY A 165 -2.39 -23.97 -1.83
CA GLY A 165 -1.66 -25.13 -1.32
C GLY A 165 -0.53 -24.81 -0.33
N THR A 166 -0.31 -23.55 0.03
CA THR A 166 0.61 -23.15 1.11
C THR A 166 -0.07 -23.32 2.46
N PRO A 167 0.55 -23.98 3.45
CA PRO A 167 -0.01 -24.08 4.81
C PRO A 167 -0.25 -22.69 5.41
N GLU A 168 -1.35 -22.50 6.14
CA GLU A 168 -1.71 -21.19 6.73
C GLU A 168 -0.59 -20.59 7.58
N ILE A 169 0.13 -21.43 8.34
CA ILE A 169 1.27 -21.03 9.18
C ILE A 169 2.47 -20.47 8.38
N SER A 170 2.56 -20.82 7.09
CA SER A 170 3.64 -20.37 6.20
C SER A 170 3.24 -19.14 5.37
N ILE A 171 1.96 -18.75 5.40
CA ILE A 171 1.49 -17.52 4.74
C ILE A 171 1.89 -16.33 5.63
N PRO A 172 2.67 -15.35 5.12
CA PRO A 172 3.02 -14.18 5.89
C PRO A 172 1.78 -13.39 6.32
N VAL A 173 1.71 -13.02 7.60
CA VAL A 173 0.68 -12.12 8.10
C VAL A 173 0.79 -10.79 7.38
N SER A 174 -0.34 -10.34 6.83
CA SER A 174 -0.51 -9.02 6.22
C SER A 174 -1.96 -8.58 6.43
N ASN A 175 -2.17 -7.27 6.59
CA ASN A 175 -3.50 -6.66 6.67
C ASN A 175 -3.57 -5.47 5.70
N PRO A 176 -3.60 -5.72 4.38
CA PRO A 176 -3.53 -4.65 3.39
C PRO A 176 -4.73 -3.70 3.45
N GLU A 177 -5.93 -4.21 3.76
CA GLU A 177 -7.13 -3.39 3.94
C GLU A 177 -7.02 -2.47 5.16
N LEU A 178 -6.46 -2.96 6.27
CA LEU A 178 -6.21 -2.16 7.47
C LEU A 178 -5.15 -1.09 7.20
N GLN A 179 -4.04 -1.46 6.56
CA GLN A 179 -2.97 -0.51 6.19
C GLN A 179 -3.52 0.60 5.29
N HIS A 180 -4.29 0.23 4.27
CA HIS A 180 -4.98 1.18 3.39
C HIS A 180 -5.91 2.12 4.16
N ALA A 181 -6.76 1.56 5.03
CA ALA A 181 -7.69 2.34 5.84
C ALA A 181 -6.97 3.31 6.78
N MET A 182 -5.87 2.87 7.42
CA MET A 182 -5.03 3.72 8.26
C MET A 182 -4.36 4.84 7.46
N ILE A 183 -3.70 4.53 6.35
CA ILE A 183 -3.02 5.53 5.50
C ILE A 183 -4.01 6.61 5.08
N THR A 184 -5.14 6.20 4.51
CA THR A 184 -6.14 7.16 4.00
C THR A 184 -6.79 7.97 5.13
N PHE A 185 -7.15 7.35 6.25
CA PHE A 185 -7.74 8.05 7.40
C PHE A 185 -6.79 9.10 8.00
N PHE A 186 -5.55 8.71 8.32
CA PHE A 186 -4.59 9.63 8.95
C PHE A 186 -4.10 10.72 8.00
N GLN A 187 -4.04 10.44 6.70
CA GLN A 187 -3.80 11.47 5.68
C GLN A 187 -4.95 12.49 5.66
N ALA A 188 -6.20 12.02 5.59
CA ALA A 188 -7.39 12.87 5.52
C ALA A 188 -7.61 13.71 6.78
N MET A 189 -7.43 13.13 7.98
CA MET A 189 -7.58 13.82 9.27
C MET A 189 -6.79 15.12 9.35
N SER A 190 -5.68 15.15 8.64
CA SER A 190 -4.66 16.15 8.82
C SER A 190 -4.65 17.19 7.69
N GLY A 191 -5.53 17.04 6.69
CA GLY A 191 -5.81 18.04 5.65
C GLY A 191 -6.69 19.21 6.13
N GLY A 192 -7.06 19.24 7.43
CA GLY A 192 -7.89 20.27 8.03
C GLY A 192 -9.39 20.00 7.87
N GLN A 193 -10.11 19.89 8.99
CA GLN A 193 -11.55 19.62 9.00
C GLN A 193 -12.31 20.96 8.95
N SER A 194 -12.89 21.32 7.80
CA SER A 194 -13.61 22.61 7.68
C SER A 194 -15.11 22.46 7.37
N ARG A 195 -15.58 21.33 6.84
CA ARG A 195 -16.99 21.17 6.42
C ARG A 195 -17.65 19.93 7.03
N ALA A 196 -18.99 19.93 7.05
CA ALA A 196 -19.78 18.80 7.54
C ALA A 196 -19.64 17.55 6.65
N ALA A 197 -19.51 17.74 5.33
CA ALA A 197 -19.21 16.66 4.39
C ALA A 197 -17.85 15.99 4.71
N ASP A 198 -16.83 16.78 5.06
CA ASP A 198 -15.52 16.27 5.46
C ASP A 198 -15.63 15.40 6.72
N ARG A 199 -16.53 15.74 7.65
CA ARG A 199 -16.78 14.96 8.87
C ARG A 199 -17.45 13.62 8.59
N GLN A 200 -18.51 13.59 7.79
CA GLN A 200 -19.18 12.33 7.44
C GLN A 200 -18.25 11.40 6.65
N GLN A 201 -17.42 11.95 5.77
CA GLN A 201 -16.41 11.18 5.06
C GLN A 201 -15.36 10.61 6.03
N LEU A 202 -14.85 11.42 6.96
CA LEU A 202 -13.91 10.97 7.98
C LEU A 202 -14.50 9.89 8.89
N GLU A 203 -15.77 10.02 9.31
CA GLU A 203 -16.48 8.98 10.07
C GLU A 203 -16.59 7.67 9.28
N GLY A 204 -16.87 7.74 7.97
CA GLY A 204 -16.87 6.56 7.10
C GLY A 204 -15.50 5.89 6.99
N MET A 205 -14.42 6.68 6.91
CA MET A 205 -13.04 6.18 6.89
C MET A 205 -12.62 5.58 8.23
N GLU A 206 -13.02 6.21 9.34
CA GLU A 206 -12.82 5.69 10.69
C GLU A 206 -13.53 4.34 10.86
N ASN A 207 -14.81 4.25 10.50
CA ASN A 207 -15.58 3.00 10.57
C ASN A 207 -14.93 1.87 9.76
N ARG A 208 -14.48 2.16 8.54
CA ARG A 208 -13.74 1.18 7.73
C ARG A 208 -12.46 0.72 8.44
N MET A 209 -11.69 1.64 9.00
CA MET A 209 -10.50 1.31 9.78
C MET A 209 -10.86 0.42 11.00
N LEU A 210 -11.93 0.72 11.72
CA LEU A 210 -12.38 -0.08 12.87
C LEU A 210 -12.83 -1.50 12.47
N ASP A 211 -13.54 -1.64 11.34
CA ASP A 211 -13.92 -2.96 10.79
C ASP A 211 -12.68 -3.82 10.56
N GLU A 212 -11.65 -3.25 9.94
CA GLU A 212 -10.40 -3.95 9.66
C GLU A 212 -9.57 -4.22 10.92
N VAL A 213 -9.64 -3.35 11.94
CA VAL A 213 -8.99 -3.61 13.24
C VAL A 213 -9.57 -4.84 13.93
N ILE A 214 -10.89 -5.00 13.92
CA ILE A 214 -11.57 -6.13 14.56
C ILE A 214 -11.28 -7.44 13.81
N ARG A 215 -11.23 -7.39 12.47
CA ARG A 215 -11.02 -8.58 11.61
C ARG A 215 -9.55 -8.99 11.49
N GLY A 216 -8.63 -8.09 11.78
CA GLY A 216 -7.20 -8.26 11.53
C GLY A 216 -6.55 -9.38 12.35
N LYS A 217 -5.47 -9.92 11.79
CA LYS A 217 -4.52 -10.80 12.49
C LYS A 217 -3.19 -10.08 12.64
N TYR A 218 -2.62 -10.09 13.82
CA TYR A 218 -1.45 -9.27 14.14
C TYR A 218 -0.25 -10.11 14.55
N LEU A 219 0.92 -9.59 14.25
CA LEU A 219 2.20 -10.06 14.75
C LEU A 219 2.44 -9.47 16.14
N LEU A 220 2.38 -10.31 17.16
CA LEU A 220 2.79 -9.99 18.53
C LEU A 220 4.25 -10.42 18.72
N PRO A 221 5.19 -9.51 19.03
CA PRO A 221 6.59 -9.90 19.23
C PRO A 221 6.76 -10.80 20.44
N MET A 222 7.50 -11.88 20.26
CA MET A 222 7.78 -12.84 21.33
C MET A 222 9.22 -13.37 21.30
N GLN A 223 9.68 -13.79 22.47
CA GLN A 223 10.89 -14.57 22.67
C GLN A 223 10.57 -15.86 23.42
N LEU A 224 11.17 -16.96 22.97
CA LEU A 224 11.10 -18.25 23.63
C LEU A 224 12.36 -18.44 24.47
N LYS A 225 12.18 -18.67 25.77
CA LYS A 225 13.27 -19.09 26.68
C LYS A 225 13.13 -20.57 26.95
N GLU A 226 13.95 -21.36 26.26
CA GLU A 226 14.04 -22.81 26.39
C GLU A 226 15.34 -23.22 27.07
N GLN A 227 15.28 -24.20 27.97
CA GLN A 227 16.48 -24.78 28.57
C GLN A 227 17.31 -25.60 27.56
N ALA A 228 16.64 -26.19 26.57
CA ALA A 228 17.25 -26.96 25.49
C ALA A 228 16.53 -26.67 24.16
N PRO A 229 17.02 -25.68 23.38
CA PRO A 229 16.38 -25.27 22.13
C PRO A 229 16.22 -26.44 21.16
N SER A 230 15.05 -26.52 20.53
CA SER A 230 14.80 -27.43 19.41
C SER A 230 14.49 -26.66 18.14
N ALA A 231 14.91 -27.19 16.99
CA ALA A 231 14.50 -26.64 15.70
C ALA A 231 13.02 -27.00 15.46
N PRO A 232 12.26 -26.13 14.75
CA PRO A 232 10.97 -26.52 14.19
C PRO A 232 11.12 -27.74 13.28
N ASP A 233 10.06 -28.53 13.14
CA ASP A 233 10.00 -29.62 12.17
C ASP A 233 9.90 -29.10 10.72
N GLU A 234 9.85 -30.02 9.75
CA GLU A 234 9.74 -29.69 8.32
C GLU A 234 8.46 -28.91 7.96
N GLN A 235 7.47 -28.85 8.87
CA GLN A 235 6.22 -28.12 8.71
C GLN A 235 6.23 -26.77 9.47
N GLY A 236 7.37 -26.40 10.07
CA GLY A 236 7.51 -25.18 10.86
C GLY A 236 6.88 -25.27 12.25
N MET A 237 6.41 -26.45 12.68
CA MET A 237 5.84 -26.64 14.00
C MET A 237 6.92 -26.95 15.02
N LYS A 238 6.80 -26.35 16.20
CA LYS A 238 7.74 -26.55 17.30
C LYS A 238 6.99 -26.99 18.55
N THR A 239 7.30 -28.20 19.02
CA THR A 239 6.75 -28.71 20.28
C THR A 239 7.54 -28.10 21.44
N LEU A 240 6.89 -27.23 22.21
CA LEU A 240 7.49 -26.61 23.39
C LEU A 240 7.66 -27.66 24.50
N LYS A 241 8.86 -27.73 25.08
CA LYS A 241 9.15 -28.65 26.18
C LYS A 241 8.69 -28.06 27.51
N GLU A 242 8.44 -28.94 28.48
CA GLU A 242 8.10 -28.53 29.84
C GLU A 242 9.17 -27.58 30.41
N GLY A 243 8.74 -26.46 31.00
CA GLY A 243 9.62 -25.39 31.48
C GLY A 243 10.00 -24.31 30.46
N THR A 244 9.46 -24.36 29.24
CA THR A 244 9.62 -23.27 28.25
C THR A 244 8.82 -22.04 28.69
N VAL A 245 9.47 -20.87 28.68
CA VAL A 245 8.82 -19.58 29.00
C VAL A 245 8.66 -18.78 27.72
N ILE A 246 7.43 -18.39 27.41
CA ILE A 246 7.10 -17.45 26.33
C ILE A 246 7.08 -16.05 26.94
N GLN A 247 7.83 -15.12 26.35
CA GLN A 247 7.85 -13.72 26.77
C GLN A 247 7.40 -12.85 25.62
N PHE A 248 6.41 -12.00 25.87
CA PHE A 248 5.96 -10.99 24.91
C PHE A 248 6.69 -9.68 25.11
N ALA A 249 6.88 -8.93 24.03
CA ALA A 249 7.37 -7.57 24.14
C ALA A 249 6.34 -6.68 24.85
N VAL A 250 6.85 -5.71 25.60
CA VAL A 250 6.06 -4.67 26.26
C VAL A 250 6.75 -3.34 26.00
N LEU A 251 5.97 -2.33 25.63
CA LEU A 251 6.43 -0.95 25.56
C LEU A 251 6.23 -0.28 26.91
N GLY A 252 7.27 0.35 27.44
CA GLY A 252 7.16 1.23 28.60
C GLY A 252 6.73 2.64 28.17
N GLY A 253 5.77 3.22 28.88
CA GLY A 253 5.32 4.60 28.71
C GLY A 253 5.86 5.55 29.79
N GLU A 254 5.18 6.69 29.99
CA GLU A 254 5.47 7.57 31.12
C GLU A 254 5.06 6.90 32.45
N GLY A 255 5.92 6.97 33.47
CA GLY A 255 5.70 6.29 34.75
C GLY A 255 5.79 4.77 34.64
N ASP A 256 4.88 4.07 35.31
CA ASP A 256 4.79 2.59 35.29
C ASP A 256 3.83 2.08 34.19
N SER A 257 3.42 2.93 33.25
CA SER A 257 2.47 2.55 32.20
C SER A 257 3.08 1.55 31.22
N THR A 258 2.29 0.56 30.83
CA THR A 258 2.73 -0.50 29.92
C THR A 258 1.76 -0.65 28.76
N TRP A 259 2.30 -0.89 27.57
CA TRP A 259 1.52 -1.04 26.34
C TRP A 259 1.92 -2.29 25.57
N LEU A 260 0.94 -2.96 24.96
CA LEU A 260 1.16 -4.12 24.11
C LEU A 260 1.49 -3.67 22.67
N PRO A 261 2.72 -3.88 22.15
CA PRO A 261 3.03 -3.62 20.76
C PRO A 261 2.55 -4.77 19.87
N VAL A 262 1.87 -4.43 18.78
CA VAL A 262 1.44 -5.40 17.76
C VAL A 262 1.64 -4.82 16.37
N PHE A 263 1.77 -5.67 15.36
CA PHE A 263 2.06 -5.24 13.99
C PHE A 263 1.14 -5.88 12.97
N THR A 264 0.77 -5.12 11.95
CA THR A 264 -0.10 -5.60 10.86
C THR A 264 0.62 -6.54 9.90
N ASP A 265 1.94 -6.50 9.86
CA ASP A 265 2.76 -7.22 8.89
C ASP A 265 4.24 -7.18 9.32
N TRP A 266 5.05 -7.97 8.62
CA TRP A 266 6.48 -8.07 8.90
C TRP A 266 7.26 -6.79 8.58
N LEU A 267 6.80 -5.97 7.63
CA LEU A 267 7.47 -4.71 7.30
C LEU A 267 7.37 -3.73 8.47
N GLU A 268 6.21 -3.62 9.11
CA GLU A 268 6.03 -2.81 10.32
C GLU A 268 6.76 -3.40 11.52
N PHE A 269 6.77 -4.72 11.66
CA PHE A 269 7.52 -5.41 12.72
C PHE A 269 9.02 -5.09 12.65
N GLU A 270 9.63 -5.19 11.47
CA GLU A 270 11.07 -4.99 11.26
C GLU A 270 11.53 -3.53 11.47
N LYS A 271 10.60 -2.56 11.46
CA LYS A 271 10.91 -1.17 11.88
C LYS A 271 11.19 -1.06 13.38
N ALA A 272 10.72 -2.01 14.17
CA ALA A 272 10.76 -1.98 15.63
C ALA A 272 11.66 -3.07 16.24
N TYR A 273 11.67 -4.26 15.65
CA TYR A 273 12.33 -5.44 16.20
C TYR A 273 13.20 -6.12 15.13
N ASP A 274 14.38 -6.59 15.56
CA ASP A 274 15.24 -7.42 14.71
C ASP A 274 14.68 -8.85 14.66
N LYS A 275 14.27 -9.31 13.47
CA LYS A 275 13.73 -10.66 13.24
C LYS A 275 14.71 -11.80 13.52
N GLN A 276 16.01 -11.51 13.66
CA GLN A 276 17.00 -12.50 14.09
C GLN A 276 16.98 -12.71 15.62
N VAL A 277 16.44 -11.75 16.36
CA VAL A 277 16.39 -11.74 17.83
C VAL A 277 14.97 -11.99 18.35
N TRP A 278 13.97 -11.49 17.63
CA TRP A 278 12.56 -11.58 17.98
C TRP A 278 11.83 -12.44 16.96
N SER A 279 10.99 -13.33 17.48
CA SER A 279 9.98 -14.04 16.70
C SER A 279 8.62 -13.37 16.91
N SER A 280 7.58 -13.87 16.26
CA SER A 280 6.22 -13.36 16.47
C SER A 280 5.21 -14.48 16.59
N ASN A 281 4.21 -14.26 17.46
CA ASN A 281 2.99 -15.04 17.47
C ASN A 281 1.88 -14.30 16.70
N VAL A 282 0.98 -15.04 16.07
CA VAL A 282 -0.19 -14.47 15.41
C VAL A 282 -1.33 -14.36 16.42
N VAL A 283 -1.89 -13.18 16.56
CA VAL A 283 -2.98 -12.89 17.53
C VAL A 283 -4.14 -12.17 16.85
N THR A 284 -5.35 -12.43 17.30
CA THR A 284 -6.58 -11.74 16.87
C THR A 284 -6.86 -10.52 17.74
N TYR A 285 -7.87 -9.72 17.38
CA TYR A 285 -8.34 -8.61 18.22
C TYR A 285 -8.69 -9.04 19.65
N ASP A 286 -9.45 -10.12 19.81
CA ASP A 286 -9.88 -10.62 21.12
C ASP A 286 -8.67 -11.13 21.95
N ASP A 287 -7.67 -11.74 21.30
CA ASP A 287 -6.42 -12.14 21.97
C ASP A 287 -5.64 -10.93 22.49
N MET A 288 -5.55 -9.85 21.70
CA MET A 288 -4.88 -8.61 22.10
C MET A 288 -5.58 -7.96 23.30
N LEU A 289 -6.92 -7.98 23.34
CA LEU A 289 -7.68 -7.48 24.48
C LEU A 289 -7.38 -8.27 25.75
N ALA A 290 -7.40 -9.61 25.66
CA ALA A 290 -7.09 -10.47 26.81
C ALA A 290 -5.65 -10.28 27.31
N LEU A 291 -4.68 -10.16 26.41
CA LEU A 291 -3.26 -9.97 26.76
C LEU A 291 -2.97 -8.58 27.34
N SER A 292 -3.79 -7.58 27.03
CA SER A 292 -3.61 -6.20 27.49
C SER A 292 -4.53 -5.79 28.64
N GLU A 293 -5.21 -6.74 29.29
CA GLU A 293 -6.19 -6.46 30.36
C GLU A 293 -5.58 -5.68 31.53
N THR A 294 -4.34 -5.98 31.90
CA THR A 294 -3.61 -5.31 32.99
C THR A 294 -2.68 -4.19 32.51
N MET A 295 -2.79 -3.78 31.24
CA MET A 295 -1.95 -2.79 30.58
C MET A 295 -2.78 -1.53 30.26
N GLU A 296 -2.14 -0.40 29.99
CA GLU A 296 -2.84 0.83 29.56
C GLU A 296 -3.54 0.68 28.21
N GLY A 297 -3.00 -0.17 27.33
CA GLY A 297 -3.59 -0.40 26.03
C GLY A 297 -2.71 -1.18 25.07
N ILE A 298 -3.11 -1.13 23.80
CA ILE A 298 -2.41 -1.74 22.67
C ILE A 298 -1.94 -0.61 21.75
N VAL A 299 -0.77 -0.77 21.14
CA VAL A 299 -0.32 0.12 20.06
C VAL A 299 -0.01 -0.72 18.82
N ILE A 300 -0.80 -0.53 17.77
CA ILE A 300 -0.57 -1.13 16.46
C ILE A 300 0.45 -0.25 15.71
N ASN A 301 1.48 -0.86 15.12
CA ASN A 301 2.49 -0.23 14.26
C ASN A 301 3.16 1.01 14.88
N TYR A 302 3.68 0.90 16.11
CA TYR A 302 4.16 2.07 16.86
C TYR A 302 5.35 2.83 16.23
N ARG A 303 6.09 2.20 15.30
CA ARG A 303 7.16 2.84 14.49
C ARG A 303 6.69 3.26 13.09
N GLY A 304 5.43 3.00 12.76
CA GLY A 304 4.76 3.31 11.50
C GLY A 304 3.72 4.42 11.66
N ILE A 305 2.49 4.18 11.21
CA ILE A 305 1.33 4.99 11.60
C ILE A 305 0.79 4.40 12.92
N PRO A 306 1.06 4.99 14.09
CA PRO A 306 0.65 4.39 15.34
C PRO A 306 -0.87 4.50 15.53
N LEU A 307 -1.53 3.37 15.78
CA LEU A 307 -2.92 3.34 16.23
C LEU A 307 -2.97 2.86 17.68
N GLN A 308 -3.35 3.77 18.58
CA GLN A 308 -3.45 3.51 20.01
C GLN A 308 -4.86 3.05 20.38
N LEU A 309 -4.96 1.89 21.02
CA LEU A 309 -6.18 1.34 21.59
C LEU A 309 -6.10 1.45 23.11
N ASP A 310 -6.34 2.66 23.62
CA ASP A 310 -6.50 2.95 25.04
C ASP A 310 -7.91 2.57 25.52
N ALA A 311 -8.20 2.74 26.81
CA ALA A 311 -9.52 2.43 27.37
C ALA A 311 -10.68 3.13 26.64
N LYS A 312 -10.48 4.37 26.16
CA LYS A 312 -11.51 5.15 25.47
C LYS A 312 -11.75 4.62 24.06
N ASN A 313 -10.69 4.34 23.31
CA ASN A 313 -10.79 3.82 21.96
C ASN A 313 -11.29 2.37 21.96
N LYS A 314 -10.86 1.55 22.92
CA LYS A 314 -11.41 0.20 23.14
C LYS A 314 -12.93 0.26 23.37
N GLN A 315 -13.39 1.15 24.26
CA GLN A 315 -14.83 1.31 24.49
C GLN A 315 -15.59 1.70 23.21
N ARG A 316 -15.06 2.62 22.42
CA ARG A 316 -15.67 3.01 21.14
C ARG A 316 -15.77 1.85 20.15
N ILE A 317 -14.71 1.04 20.06
CA ILE A 317 -14.69 -0.14 19.18
C ILE A 317 -15.71 -1.18 19.64
N GLU A 318 -15.86 -1.39 20.94
CA GLU A 318 -16.86 -2.31 21.48
C GLU A 318 -18.31 -1.80 21.30
N GLU A 319 -18.53 -0.50 21.47
CA GLU A 319 -19.82 0.14 21.14
C GLU A 319 -20.16 -0.05 19.65
N TYR A 320 -19.19 0.21 18.77
CA TYR A 320 -19.30 -0.01 17.34
C TYR A 320 -19.55 -1.48 16.96
N ARG A 321 -18.83 -2.42 17.59
CA ARG A 321 -19.01 -3.87 17.39
C ARG A 321 -20.42 -4.31 17.78
N ARG A 322 -20.97 -3.76 18.87
CA ARG A 322 -22.33 -4.05 19.33
C ARG A 322 -23.38 -3.53 18.35
N GLU A 323 -23.26 -2.28 17.91
CA GLU A 323 -24.20 -1.66 16.95
C GLU A 323 -24.28 -2.46 15.64
N ARG A 324 -23.13 -2.89 15.09
CA ARG A 324 -23.10 -3.74 13.88
C ARG A 324 -23.66 -5.15 14.09
N SER A 325 -23.51 -5.71 15.29
CA SER A 325 -24.06 -7.03 15.62
C SER A 325 -25.58 -6.99 15.74
N GLU A 326 -26.13 -5.86 16.20
CA GLU A 326 -27.58 -5.61 16.30
C GLU A 326 -28.22 -5.34 14.91
N ASP A 327 -27.46 -4.78 13.96
CA ASP A 327 -27.91 -4.50 12.59
C ASP A 327 -27.87 -5.72 11.63
N GLY A 328 -27.42 -6.89 12.09
CA GLY A 328 -27.52 -8.15 11.33
C GLY A 328 -26.60 -8.29 10.10
N LEU A 329 -25.46 -7.58 10.09
CA LEU A 329 -24.47 -7.59 9.00
C LEU A 329 -23.25 -8.51 9.26
N ALA A 330 -23.42 -9.54 10.08
CA ALA A 330 -22.36 -10.54 10.35
C ALA A 330 -22.29 -11.63 9.27
#